data_AF-A0A9D4M7N2-F1
#
_entry.id   AF-A0A9D4M7N2-F1
#
_cell.length_a   1.000
_cell.length_b   1.000
_cell.length_c   1.000
_cell.angle_alpha   90.00
_cell.angle_beta   90.00
_cell.angle_gamma   90.00
#
_symmetry.space_group_name_H-M   'P 1'
#
loop_
_entity.id
_entity.type
_entity.pdbx_description
1 polymer ?
#
loop_
_entity_poly.entity_id
_entity_poly.type
_entity_poly.pdbx_seq_one_letter_code
_entity_poly.pdbx_strand_id
1 'polypeptide(L)' 'MDMLSVKSCVKWLKAGTRGMAIQEFGIPSGFEADLESIKQVVEIKRVESKDRKLVLYFNQITCTPLCLTLDIIRT' A
#
# COMPACT_ATOMS: atom_id res chain seq x y z
N MET A 1 8.81 12.23 -17.99
CA MET A 1 8.74 10.89 -17.40
C MET A 1 7.35 10.76 -16.83
N ASP A 2 6.54 9.84 -17.33
CA ASP A 2 5.14 9.73 -16.92
C ASP A 2 5.07 8.98 -15.59
N MET A 3 4.36 9.55 -14.61
CA MET A 3 4.26 9.01 -13.25
C MET A 3 2.82 9.11 -12.77
N LEU A 4 2.36 8.07 -12.10
CA LEU A 4 1.10 8.04 -11.37
C LEU A 4 1.43 7.99 -9.87
N SER A 5 0.70 8.74 -9.06
CA SER A 5 0.83 8.68 -7.59
C SER A 5 -0.43 8.07 -7.02
N VAL A 6 -0.29 6.98 -6.26
CA VAL A 6 -1.39 6.22 -5.67
C VAL A 6 -1.38 6.43 -4.17
N LYS A 7 -2.49 6.97 -3.64
CA LYS A 7 -2.73 7.05 -2.21
C LYS A 7 -3.76 5.99 -1.79
N SER A 8 -3.34 5.05 -0.97
CA SER A 8 -4.21 4.06 -0.35
C SER A 8 -4.39 4.36 1.14
N CYS A 9 -5.62 4.27 1.65
CA CYS A 9 -5.91 4.45 3.07
C CYS A 9 -6.78 3.31 3.58
N VAL A 10 -6.51 2.85 4.80
CA VAL A 10 -7.30 1.83 5.49
C VAL A 10 -7.60 2.26 6.92
N LYS A 11 -8.83 2.02 7.36
CA LYS A 11 -9.23 2.15 8.77
C LYS A 11 -10.25 1.09 9.13
N TRP A 12 -10.20 0.63 10.37
CA TRP A 12 -11.23 -0.22 10.94
C TRP A 12 -12.39 0.65 11.44
N LEU A 13 -13.63 0.29 11.09
CA LEU A 13 -14.80 1.12 11.41
C LEU A 13 -15.47 0.76 12.76
N LYS A 14 -15.18 -0.43 13.31
CA LYS A 14 -15.75 -0.87 14.58
C LYS A 14 -14.75 -0.59 15.71
N ALA A 15 -15.23 -0.40 16.93
CA ALA A 15 -14.36 -0.24 18.09
C ALA A 15 -13.40 -1.44 18.24
N GLY A 16 -12.17 -1.17 18.70
CA GLY A 16 -11.12 -2.16 18.91
C GLY A 16 -10.07 -2.20 17.79
N THR A 17 -9.20 -3.18 17.87
CA THR A 17 -8.15 -3.45 16.87
C THR A 17 -8.40 -4.80 16.20
N ARG A 18 -8.07 -4.90 14.91
CA ARG A 18 -8.03 -6.19 14.22
C ARG A 18 -6.60 -6.57 13.91
N GLY A 19 -6.36 -7.88 13.92
CA GLY A 19 -5.07 -8.47 13.57
C GLY A 19 -4.70 -8.26 12.10
N MET A 20 -3.90 -9.16 11.55
CA MET A 20 -3.30 -8.97 10.24
C MET A 20 -4.32 -8.77 9.13
N ALA A 21 -4.00 -7.88 8.20
CA ALA A 21 -4.78 -7.61 7.01
C ALA A 21 -3.86 -7.45 5.81
N ILE A 22 -4.37 -7.83 4.64
CA ILE A 22 -3.66 -7.73 3.37
C ILE A 22 -4.48 -6.84 2.45
N GLN A 23 -3.83 -5.87 1.81
CA GLN A 23 -4.44 -5.06 0.76
C GLN A 23 -3.67 -5.27 -0.53
N GLU A 24 -4.40 -5.56 -1.60
CA GLU A 24 -3.84 -5.76 -2.94
C GLU A 24 -4.44 -4.74 -3.89
N PHE A 25 -3.62 -4.19 -4.78
CA PHE A 25 -4.10 -3.42 -5.93
C PHE A 25 -3.24 -3.65 -7.15
N GLY A 26 -3.89 -3.67 -8.32
CA GLY A 26 -3.24 -3.89 -9.60
C GLY A 26 -2.46 -2.66 -10.06
N ILE A 27 -1.32 -2.91 -10.69
CA ILE A 27 -0.49 -1.91 -11.36
C ILE A 27 -0.89 -1.91 -12.86
N PRO A 28 -1.22 -0.75 -13.45
CA PRO A 28 -1.51 -0.65 -14.88
C PRO A 28 -0.37 -1.19 -15.74
N SER A 29 -0.69 -1.73 -16.92
CA SER A 29 0.32 -2.21 -17.86
C SER A 29 1.26 -1.08 -18.32
N GLY A 30 2.56 -1.36 -18.38
CA GLY A 30 3.59 -0.38 -18.76
C GLY A 30 4.03 0.52 -17.60
N PHE A 31 3.72 0.14 -16.36
CA PHE A 31 4.17 0.83 -15.15
C PHE A 31 4.79 -0.16 -14.18
N GLU A 32 5.72 0.33 -13.35
CA GLU A 32 6.31 -0.40 -12.22
C GLU A 32 6.22 0.45 -10.96
N ALA A 33 6.05 -0.20 -9.80
CA ALA A 33 5.98 0.50 -8.53
C ALA A 33 7.37 0.86 -8.04
N ASP A 34 7.57 2.14 -7.73
CA ASP A 34 8.76 2.60 -7.03
C ASP A 34 8.60 2.30 -5.54
N LEU A 35 9.11 1.15 -5.11
CA LEU A 35 9.07 0.73 -3.72
C LEU A 35 9.98 1.59 -2.82
N GLU A 36 10.97 2.27 -3.38
CA GLU A 36 11.86 3.16 -2.64
C GLU A 36 11.16 4.48 -2.27
N SER A 37 10.19 4.91 -3.08
CA SER A 37 9.33 6.07 -2.78
C SER A 37 8.43 5.86 -1.55
N ILE A 38 8.24 4.61 -1.11
CA ILE A 38 7.38 4.28 0.01
C ILE A 38 8.06 4.72 1.30
N LYS A 39 7.61 5.84 1.84
CA LYS A 39 7.93 6.23 3.22
C LYS A 39 7.41 5.13 4.14
N GLN A 40 8.31 4.35 4.73
CA GLN A 40 7.95 3.29 5.67
C GLN A 40 7.04 3.87 6.76
N VAL A 41 5.80 3.40 6.81
CA VAL A 41 4.89 3.68 7.92
C VAL A 41 4.99 2.48 8.86
N VAL A 42 5.20 2.76 10.14
CA VAL A 42 5.56 1.77 11.19
C VAL A 42 4.62 0.56 11.24
N GLU A 43 3.35 0.74 10.85
CA GLU A 43 2.36 -0.34 10.87
C GLU A 43 2.38 -1.30 9.66
N ILE A 44 3.25 -1.09 8.67
CA ILE A 44 3.34 -1.93 7.47
C ILE A 44 4.51 -2.88 7.61
N LYS A 45 4.20 -4.16 7.61
CA LYS A 45 5.20 -5.23 7.75
C LYS A 45 5.99 -5.47 6.48
N ARG A 46 5.33 -5.35 5.31
CA ARG A 46 5.95 -5.62 4.02
C ARG A 46 5.15 -4.98 2.89
N VAL A 47 5.88 -4.57 1.86
CA VAL A 47 5.32 -4.23 0.55
C VAL A 47 5.99 -5.13 -0.49
N GLU A 48 5.20 -5.73 -1.36
CA GLU A 48 5.70 -6.54 -2.48
C GLU A 48 5.08 -6.08 -3.79
N SER A 49 5.88 -6.05 -4.86
CA SER A 49 5.36 -6.07 -6.22
C SER A 49 5.45 -7.50 -6.76
N LYS A 50 4.30 -8.10 -7.08
CA LYS A 50 4.23 -9.44 -7.67
C LYS A 50 3.09 -9.51 -8.67
N ASP A 51 3.32 -10.16 -9.83
CA ASP A 51 2.30 -10.37 -10.86
C ASP A 51 1.55 -9.07 -11.26
N ARG A 52 2.28 -7.94 -11.35
CA ARG A 52 1.74 -6.59 -11.61
C ARG A 52 0.72 -6.14 -10.56
N LYS A 53 0.92 -6.52 -9.31
CA LYS A 53 0.15 -6.04 -8.16
C LYS A 53 1.08 -5.52 -7.08
N LEU A 54 0.62 -4.53 -6.35
CA LEU A 54 1.21 -4.16 -5.07
C LEU A 54 0.45 -4.88 -3.95
N VAL A 55 1.18 -5.51 -3.04
CA VAL A 55 0.65 -6.21 -1.87
C VAL A 55 1.17 -5.53 -0.61
N LEU A 56 0.26 -5.00 0.20
CA LEU A 56 0.54 -4.35 1.49
C LEU A 56 0.14 -5.28 2.63
N TYR A 57 1.08 -5.57 3.52
CA TYR A 57 0.86 -6.38 4.71
C TYR A 57 0.79 -5.49 5.95
N PHE A 58 -0.38 -5.45 6.58
CA PHE A 58 -0.62 -4.73 7.83
C PHE A 58 -0.59 -5.71 9.01
N ASN A 59 0.16 -5.38 10.05
CA ASN A 59 0.17 -6.18 11.28
C ASN A 59 -1.12 -6.03 12.09
N GLN A 60 -1.62 -4.80 12.14
CA GLN A 60 -2.81 -4.42 12.87
C GLN A 60 -3.49 -3.27 12.13
N ILE A 61 -4.82 -3.28 12.09
CA ILE A 61 -5.61 -2.12 11.66
C ILE A 61 -6.41 -1.62 12.86
N THR A 62 -6.37 -0.31 13.07
CA THR A 62 -7.07 0.37 14.15
C THR A 62 -8.15 1.33 13.60
N CYS A 63 -8.83 2.03 14.49
CA CYS A 63 -9.76 3.10 14.11
C CYS A 63 -9.04 4.34 13.55
N THR A 64 -7.73 4.45 13.73
CA THR A 64 -6.89 5.50 13.16
C THR A 64 -6.60 5.17 11.69
N PRO A 65 -6.86 6.09 10.75
CA PRO A 65 -6.57 5.85 9.34
C PRO A 65 -5.08 5.76 9.08
N LEU A 66 -4.68 4.65 8.48
CA LEU A 66 -3.33 4.43 7.99
C LEU A 66 -3.33 4.65 6.48
N CYS A 67 -2.51 5.59 6.02
CA CYS A 67 -2.41 5.93 4.60
C CYS A 67 -0.99 5.74 4.10
N LEU A 68 -0.89 5.28 2.86
CA LEU A 68 0.33 5.11 2.10
C LEU A 68 0.20 5.88 0.80
N THR A 69 1.30 6.49 0.39
CA THR A 69 1.45 7.05 -0.95
C THR A 69 2.63 6.36 -1.59
N LEU A 70 2.45 5.92 -2.83
CA LEU A 70 3.51 5.35 -3.64
C LEU A 70 3.44 5.95 -5.03
N ASP A 71 4.60 6.04 -5.66
CA ASP A 71 4.68 6.44 -7.05
C ASP A 71 4.83 5.17 -7.92
N ILE A 72 4.09 5.13 -9.03
CA ILE A 72 4.20 4.12 -10.08
C ILE A 72 4.69 4.82 -11.33
N ILE A 73 5.84 4.38 -11.82
CA ILE A 73 6.61 5.03 -12.88
C ILE A 73 6.43 4.23 -14.18
N ARG A 74 6.24 4.93 -15.29
CA ARG A 74 6.13 4.29 -16.60
C ARG A 74 7.46 3.67 -17.02
N THR A 75 7.43 2.40 -17.43
CA THR A 75 8.58 1.65 -17.98
C THR A 75 8.72 1.79 -19.49
#